data_AF-A0A7I8MXK8-F1
#
_entry.id   AF-A0A7I8MXK8-F1
#
_cell.length_a   1.000
_cell.length_b   1.000
_cell.length_c   1.000
_cell.angle_alpha   90.00
_cell.angle_beta   90.00
_cell.angle_gamma   90.00
#
_symmetry.space_group_name_H-M   'P 1'
#
loop_
_entity.id
_entity.type
_entity.pdbx_description
1 polymer ?
#
loop_
_entity_poly.entity_id
_entity_poly.type
_entity_poly.pdbx_seq_one_letter_code
_entity_poly.pdbx_strand_id
1 'polypeptide(L)'
;MKITTIGLIHIVCPVFCGILVIANAAMAMPITMVNPGFENTAGQTDFFEFTFGEPVGWSTYDPNNVVFGGSGITIGTLFPNGTDFFNTTAPEGDLVSILYGNNQFGLGEYGLTQTLSAVLEANTRYDVTVEVGNIASGTAQNGAFFNLDGFPGYRVQFLAGGQVVAEDDNSLAGIIPEGEFMTAGVSVTIGAIHPQLG
;
A
#
# COMPACT_ATOMS: atom_id res chain seq x y z
N MET A 1 11.89 1.59 -10.90
CA MET A 1 11.26 2.88 -11.23
C MET A 1 11.86 3.42 -12.52
N LYS A 2 11.09 3.51 -13.62
CA LYS A 2 11.60 3.98 -14.93
C LYS A 2 10.60 4.99 -15.50
N ILE A 3 11.03 6.24 -15.66
CA ILE A 3 10.21 7.32 -16.23
C ILE A 3 10.71 7.57 -17.66
N THR A 4 9.81 7.50 -18.63
CA THR A 4 10.06 7.94 -20.01
C THR A 4 9.28 9.22 -20.24
N THR A 5 9.97 10.35 -20.41
CA THR A 5 9.34 11.65 -20.74
C THR A 5 9.71 12.00 -22.19
N ILE A 6 8.71 12.19 -23.06
CA ILE A 6 8.89 12.78 -24.40
C ILE A 6 8.30 14.19 -24.34
N GLY A 7 9.17 15.20 -24.40
CA GLY A 7 8.78 16.61 -24.57
C GLY A 7 9.11 17.09 -25.98
N LEU A 8 8.12 17.57 -26.72
CA LEU A 8 8.31 18.33 -27.96
C LEU A 8 7.89 19.78 -27.68
N ILE A 9 8.85 20.72 -27.77
CA ILE A 9 8.63 22.16 -27.63
C ILE A 9 8.69 22.78 -29.03
N HIS A 10 7.60 23.39 -29.50
CA HIS A 10 7.61 24.33 -30.62
C HIS A 10 7.53 25.76 -30.07
N ILE A 11 8.51 26.60 -30.41
CA ILE A 11 8.53 28.03 -30.07
C ILE A 11 8.27 28.81 -31.36
N VAL A 12 7.22 29.63 -31.39
CA VAL A 12 7.06 30.72 -32.37
C VAL A 12 6.75 32.00 -31.61
N CYS A 13 7.61 33.01 -31.82
CA CYS A 13 7.58 34.32 -31.17
C CYS A 13 6.74 35.31 -32.00
N PRO A 14 5.93 36.16 -31.35
CA PRO A 14 6.13 37.59 -31.58
C PRO A 14 6.05 38.43 -30.30
N VAL A 15 6.86 39.49 -30.32
CA VAL A 15 6.96 40.63 -29.40
C VAL A 15 5.72 40.87 -28.51
N PHE A 16 5.82 40.42 -27.27
CA PHE A 16 5.06 40.91 -26.12
C PHE A 16 6.05 41.07 -24.97
N CYS A 17 5.85 42.06 -24.10
CA CYS A 17 6.58 42.23 -22.84
C CYS A 17 6.30 41.01 -21.94
N GLY A 18 7.00 39.91 -22.21
CA GLY A 18 6.72 38.59 -21.67
C GLY A 18 7.34 38.46 -20.31
N ILE A 19 6.49 38.41 -19.28
CA ILE A 19 6.86 37.83 -17.99
C ILE A 19 7.40 36.43 -18.28
N LEU A 20 8.70 36.23 -18.09
CA LEU A 20 9.34 34.93 -18.19
C LEU A 20 8.83 34.08 -17.02
N VAL A 21 7.80 33.27 -17.26
CA VAL A 21 7.36 32.26 -16.30
C VAL A 21 8.35 31.11 -16.38
N ILE A 22 9.33 31.13 -15.48
CA ILE A 22 10.23 30.00 -15.27
C ILE A 22 9.39 28.93 -14.57
N ALA A 23 8.89 27.95 -15.33
CA ALA A 23 8.29 26.75 -14.75
C ALA A 23 9.40 25.94 -14.09
N ASN A 24 9.47 25.97 -12.75
CA ASN A 24 10.31 25.03 -12.02
C ASN A 24 9.80 23.62 -12.30
N ALA A 25 10.67 22.74 -12.76
CA ALA A 25 10.36 21.32 -12.82
C ALA A 25 10.10 20.82 -11.40
N ALA A 26 8.86 20.46 -11.10
CA ALA A 26 8.53 19.79 -9.85
C ALA A 26 9.17 18.39 -9.88
N MET A 27 10.00 18.08 -8.88
CA MET A 27 10.56 16.75 -8.67
C MET A 27 9.81 16.09 -7.53
N ALA A 28 9.42 14.83 -7.71
CA ALA A 28 8.88 14.04 -6.61
C ALA A 28 10.02 13.70 -5.64
N MET A 29 9.80 13.95 -4.35
CA MET A 29 10.71 13.54 -3.28
C MET A 29 10.06 12.35 -2.54
N PRO A 30 10.73 11.20 -2.44
CA PRO A 30 10.19 10.08 -1.68
C PRO A 30 10.13 10.41 -0.19
N ILE A 31 9.01 10.08 0.45
CA ILE A 31 8.88 10.15 1.91
C ILE A 31 9.40 8.84 2.48
N THR A 32 10.33 8.92 3.44
CA THR A 32 10.90 7.74 4.08
C THR A 32 9.85 7.02 4.93
N MET A 33 9.67 5.74 4.66
CA MET A 33 8.88 4.81 5.46
C MET A 33 9.80 3.77 6.10
N VAL A 34 9.41 3.26 7.25
CA VAL A 34 10.09 2.12 7.89
C VAL A 34 9.54 0.84 7.28
N ASN A 35 10.43 -0.02 6.76
CA ASN A 35 10.07 -1.33 6.23
C ASN A 35 8.92 -1.29 5.18
N PRO A 36 9.02 -0.46 4.12
CA PRO A 36 7.93 -0.27 3.15
C PRO A 36 7.60 -1.53 2.34
N GLY A 37 8.55 -2.46 2.18
CA GLY A 37 8.39 -3.74 1.51
C GLY A 37 8.13 -4.92 2.44
N PHE A 38 8.05 -4.70 3.76
CA PHE A 38 7.84 -5.76 4.76
C PHE A 38 8.99 -6.79 4.87
N GLU A 39 10.15 -6.52 4.28
CA GLU A 39 11.35 -7.38 4.28
C GLU A 39 11.95 -7.66 5.67
N ASN A 40 11.67 -6.81 6.67
CA ASN A 40 12.14 -7.00 8.04
C ASN A 40 11.09 -7.69 8.92
N THR A 41 11.34 -8.97 9.22
CA THR A 41 10.46 -9.84 10.02
C THR A 41 10.87 -9.95 11.49
N ALA A 42 11.77 -9.09 11.98
CA ALA A 42 12.25 -9.18 13.35
C ALA A 42 11.10 -9.11 14.37
N GLY A 43 10.98 -10.14 15.21
CA GLY A 43 9.92 -10.27 16.22
C GLY A 43 8.67 -11.03 15.74
N GLN A 44 8.60 -11.40 14.47
CA GLN A 44 7.59 -12.31 13.95
C GLN A 44 8.00 -13.77 14.21
N THR A 45 7.00 -14.66 14.22
CA THR A 45 7.19 -16.11 14.35
C THR A 45 7.10 -16.76 12.98
N ASP A 46 8.14 -17.49 12.59
CA ASP A 46 8.17 -18.19 11.31
C ASP A 46 7.19 -19.38 11.29
N PHE A 47 6.53 -19.56 10.15
CA PHE A 47 5.66 -20.67 9.86
C PHE A 47 5.71 -21.00 8.36
N PHE A 48 6.74 -21.77 7.97
CA PHE A 48 7.00 -22.12 6.56
C PHE A 48 7.18 -20.87 5.68
N GLU A 49 6.37 -20.70 4.64
CA GLU A 49 6.33 -19.53 3.76
C GLU A 49 5.66 -18.29 4.38
N PHE A 50 5.11 -18.42 5.60
CA PHE A 50 4.48 -17.34 6.34
C PHE A 50 5.33 -16.93 7.54
N THR A 51 5.11 -15.71 8.01
CA THR A 51 5.42 -15.32 9.38
C THR A 51 4.16 -14.75 10.05
N PHE A 52 4.13 -14.74 11.37
CA PHE A 52 3.03 -14.16 12.14
C PHE A 52 3.53 -13.19 13.20
N GLY A 53 2.88 -12.04 13.30
CA GLY A 53 3.23 -10.94 14.17
C GLY A 53 3.22 -9.61 13.43
N GLU A 54 3.22 -8.51 14.18
CA GLU A 54 3.21 -7.16 13.63
C GLU A 54 4.52 -6.87 12.86
N PRO A 55 4.46 -6.46 11.57
CA PRO A 55 5.67 -6.11 10.81
C PRO A 55 6.43 -4.94 11.42
N VAL A 56 7.76 -4.98 11.36
CA VAL A 56 8.60 -3.94 11.97
C VAL A 56 8.26 -2.56 11.40
N GLY A 57 7.99 -1.59 12.28
CA GLY A 57 7.68 -0.21 11.91
C GLY A 57 6.22 0.05 11.55
N TRP A 58 5.39 -0.99 11.50
CA TRP A 58 3.95 -0.88 11.30
C TRP A 58 3.23 -1.18 12.60
N SER A 59 2.01 -0.66 12.74
CA SER A 59 1.09 -1.00 13.82
C SER A 59 -0.18 -1.59 13.27
N THR A 60 -0.76 -2.53 14.02
CA THR A 60 -2.05 -3.11 13.69
C THR A 60 -3.14 -2.04 13.78
N TYR A 61 -3.84 -1.81 12.66
CA TYR A 61 -5.08 -1.05 12.64
C TYR A 61 -6.24 -2.02 12.92
N ASP A 62 -6.88 -1.88 14.08
CA ASP A 62 -7.98 -2.75 14.49
C ASP A 62 -9.06 -1.96 15.26
N PRO A 63 -9.80 -1.07 14.57
CA PRO A 63 -10.82 -0.24 15.20
C PRO A 63 -11.97 -1.05 15.82
N ASN A 64 -12.17 -2.28 15.34
CA ASN A 64 -13.28 -3.15 15.76
C ASN A 64 -12.84 -4.26 16.72
N ASN A 65 -11.56 -4.25 17.14
CA ASN A 65 -10.96 -5.24 18.05
C ASN A 65 -11.15 -6.70 17.59
N VAL A 66 -11.03 -6.94 16.28
CA VAL A 66 -11.23 -8.24 15.65
C VAL A 66 -9.95 -9.07 15.61
N VAL A 67 -8.76 -8.48 15.62
CA VAL A 67 -7.48 -9.21 15.51
C VAL A 67 -7.14 -9.92 16.82
N PHE A 68 -7.24 -9.21 17.94
CA PHE A 68 -6.80 -9.72 19.26
C PHE A 68 -7.88 -10.48 20.05
N GLY A 69 -9.09 -10.61 19.50
CA GLY A 69 -10.24 -11.25 20.16
C GLY A 69 -10.27 -12.79 20.12
N GLY A 70 -9.22 -13.45 19.63
CA GLY A 70 -9.23 -14.91 19.42
C GLY A 70 -10.08 -15.36 18.20
N SER A 71 -10.33 -14.43 17.27
CA SER A 71 -11.15 -14.62 16.07
C SER A 71 -10.49 -15.54 15.03
N GLY A 72 -9.20 -15.83 15.13
CA GLY A 72 -8.46 -16.49 14.05
C GLY A 72 -8.08 -15.55 12.90
N ILE A 73 -8.10 -14.23 13.16
CA ILE A 73 -7.44 -13.23 12.32
C ILE A 73 -5.97 -13.10 12.76
N THR A 74 -5.07 -13.10 11.79
CA THR A 74 -3.63 -12.95 12.01
C THR A 74 -3.04 -12.00 10.98
N ILE A 75 -1.95 -11.36 11.37
CA ILE A 75 -1.17 -10.44 10.53
C ILE A 75 0.25 -10.98 10.50
N GLY A 76 0.93 -10.80 9.38
CA GLY A 76 2.35 -11.11 9.27
C GLY A 76 2.88 -10.87 7.87
N THR A 77 3.77 -11.75 7.43
CA THR A 77 4.30 -11.74 6.07
C THR A 77 4.11 -13.08 5.38
N LEU A 78 4.17 -13.05 4.06
CA LEU A 78 4.19 -14.20 3.15
C LEU A 78 5.38 -14.02 2.21
N PHE A 79 6.00 -15.12 1.81
CA PHE A 79 6.97 -15.22 0.73
C PHE A 79 6.29 -15.73 -0.55
N PRO A 80 5.86 -14.87 -1.50
CA PRO A 80 5.31 -15.31 -2.77
C PRO A 80 6.41 -15.92 -3.64
N ASN A 81 6.30 -17.20 -3.95
CA ASN A 81 7.30 -17.95 -4.72
C ASN A 81 6.92 -18.16 -6.21
N GLY A 82 5.79 -17.61 -6.65
CA GLY A 82 5.28 -17.79 -8.01
C GLY A 82 4.57 -19.12 -8.27
N THR A 83 4.33 -19.95 -7.25
CA THR A 83 3.66 -21.25 -7.43
C THR A 83 2.52 -21.52 -6.45
N ASP A 84 2.67 -21.18 -5.17
CA ASP A 84 1.78 -21.74 -4.13
C ASP A 84 0.46 -20.96 -4.02
N PHE A 85 0.56 -19.63 -3.96
CA PHE A 85 -0.58 -18.73 -3.76
C PHE A 85 -0.60 -17.51 -4.72
N PHE A 86 0.52 -17.27 -5.41
CA PHE A 86 0.68 -16.18 -6.37
C PHE A 86 1.37 -16.73 -7.61
N ASN A 87 1.02 -16.17 -8.77
CA ASN A 87 1.58 -16.54 -10.07
C ASN A 87 2.96 -15.88 -10.34
N THR A 88 3.38 -14.96 -9.47
CA THR A 88 4.66 -14.25 -9.53
C THR A 88 5.32 -14.22 -8.15
N THR A 89 6.56 -13.76 -8.10
CA THR A 89 7.23 -13.41 -6.84
C THR A 89 6.65 -12.12 -6.25
N ALA A 90 7.13 -11.73 -5.06
CA ALA A 90 6.81 -10.43 -4.47
C ALA A 90 7.07 -9.28 -5.45
N PRO A 91 6.22 -8.23 -5.48
CA PRO A 91 6.42 -7.07 -6.35
C PRO A 91 7.70 -6.28 -6.06
N GLU A 92 8.19 -6.34 -4.82
CA GLU A 92 9.45 -5.81 -4.35
C GLU A 92 10.04 -6.78 -3.32
N GLY A 93 11.37 -6.90 -3.26
CA GLY A 93 12.02 -7.79 -2.31
C GLY A 93 11.60 -9.26 -2.45
N ASP A 94 11.44 -9.91 -1.30
CA ASP A 94 11.10 -11.32 -1.15
C ASP A 94 9.75 -11.51 -0.45
N LEU A 95 9.29 -10.53 0.32
CA LEU A 95 8.15 -10.64 1.20
C LEU A 95 7.02 -9.68 0.83
N VAL A 96 5.83 -10.03 1.26
CA VAL A 96 4.66 -9.15 1.28
C VAL A 96 4.00 -9.25 2.64
N SER A 97 3.27 -8.22 3.08
CA SER A 97 2.41 -8.39 4.24
C SER A 97 1.17 -9.21 3.90
N ILE A 98 0.73 -10.03 4.87
CA ILE A 98 -0.52 -10.78 4.79
C ILE A 98 -1.42 -10.44 5.98
N LEU A 99 -2.71 -10.26 5.67
CA LEU A 99 -3.79 -10.05 6.63
C LEU A 99 -4.80 -11.16 6.42
N TYR A 100 -4.72 -12.21 7.25
CA TYR A 100 -5.48 -13.44 7.05
C TYR A 100 -6.57 -13.60 8.11
N GLY A 101 -7.81 -13.82 7.68
CA GLY A 101 -8.93 -14.19 8.53
C GLY A 101 -9.36 -15.63 8.25
N ASN A 102 -9.19 -16.54 9.22
CA ASN A 102 -9.56 -17.95 9.04
C ASN A 102 -11.09 -18.15 8.98
N ASN A 103 -11.66 -18.02 7.78
CA ASN A 103 -13.10 -18.10 7.52
C ASN A 103 -13.94 -17.12 8.36
N GLN A 104 -13.33 -16.01 8.78
CA GLN A 104 -14.02 -14.95 9.50
C GLN A 104 -14.38 -13.83 8.52
N PHE A 105 -15.67 -13.58 8.37
CA PHE A 105 -16.18 -12.56 7.46
C PHE A 105 -17.11 -11.61 8.22
N GLY A 106 -17.10 -10.33 7.83
CA GLY A 106 -18.02 -9.32 8.36
C GLY A 106 -17.82 -8.97 9.84
N LEU A 107 -16.68 -9.32 10.44
CA LEU A 107 -16.38 -8.96 11.83
C LEU A 107 -15.98 -7.49 11.98
N GLY A 108 -15.51 -6.88 10.91
CA GLY A 108 -14.95 -5.54 10.93
C GLY A 108 -13.73 -5.42 10.03
N GLU A 109 -13.29 -4.18 9.85
CA GLU A 109 -12.06 -3.90 9.15
C GLU A 109 -10.86 -3.99 10.08
N TYR A 110 -9.76 -4.45 9.52
CA TYR A 110 -8.45 -4.48 10.14
C TYR A 110 -7.38 -4.26 9.06
N GLY A 111 -6.21 -3.78 9.47
CA GLY A 111 -5.21 -3.28 8.55
C GLY A 111 -3.85 -3.08 9.20
N LEU A 112 -2.99 -2.37 8.47
CA LEU A 112 -1.73 -1.86 8.96
C LEU A 112 -1.70 -0.34 8.86
N THR A 113 -1.07 0.31 9.81
CA THR A 113 -0.86 1.76 9.83
C THR A 113 0.57 2.10 10.23
N GLN A 114 1.10 3.20 9.70
CA GLN A 114 2.40 3.73 10.07
C GLN A 114 2.33 5.25 10.14
N THR A 115 2.63 5.81 11.31
CA THR A 115 2.79 7.25 11.47
C THR A 115 4.20 7.66 11.07
N LEU A 116 4.31 8.53 10.08
CA LEU A 116 5.58 9.03 9.56
C LEU A 116 6.05 10.27 10.34
N SER A 117 7.34 10.58 10.26
CA SER A 117 7.89 11.83 10.79
C SER A 117 7.62 13.04 9.88
N ALA A 118 7.26 12.80 8.62
CA ALA A 118 6.85 13.84 7.69
C ALA A 118 5.50 14.44 8.11
N VAL A 119 5.36 15.74 7.90
CA VAL A 119 4.14 16.52 8.18
C VAL A 119 3.47 16.95 6.89
N LEU A 120 2.20 17.34 6.97
CA LEU A 120 1.46 17.80 5.80
C LEU A 120 1.88 19.22 5.41
N GLU A 121 2.36 19.37 4.18
CA GLU A 121 2.86 20.63 3.64
C GLU A 121 1.84 21.27 2.69
N ALA A 122 1.83 22.61 2.70
CA ALA A 122 0.97 23.40 1.84
C ALA A 122 1.50 23.46 0.40
N ASN A 123 0.60 23.47 -0.58
CA ASN A 123 0.92 23.49 -2.01
C ASN A 123 1.74 22.27 -2.49
N THR A 124 1.58 21.15 -1.80
CA THR A 124 2.32 19.91 -2.08
C THR A 124 1.36 18.85 -2.62
N ARG A 125 1.79 18.16 -3.68
CA ARG A 125 1.13 16.95 -4.17
C ARG A 125 1.78 15.73 -3.53
N TYR A 126 0.95 14.86 -2.98
CA TYR A 126 1.33 13.57 -2.44
C TYR A 126 0.77 12.47 -3.34
N ASP A 127 1.60 11.47 -3.60
CA ASP A 127 1.22 10.26 -4.31
C ASP A 127 1.62 9.08 -3.41
N VAL A 128 0.63 8.29 -2.98
CA VAL A 128 0.81 7.06 -2.21
C VAL A 128 0.48 5.90 -3.13
N THR A 129 1.38 4.94 -3.23
CA THR A 129 1.19 3.75 -4.07
C THR A 129 1.57 2.50 -3.29
N VAL A 130 0.81 1.42 -3.49
CA VAL A 130 1.05 0.12 -2.88
C VAL A 130 0.61 -0.97 -3.84
N GLU A 131 1.30 -2.11 -3.82
CA GLU A 131 0.88 -3.30 -4.56
C GLU A 131 -0.10 -4.10 -3.70
N VAL A 132 -1.31 -4.28 -4.21
CA VAL A 132 -2.37 -5.05 -3.54
C VAL A 132 -2.46 -6.41 -4.22
N GLY A 133 -2.28 -7.47 -3.45
CA GLY A 133 -2.39 -8.85 -3.92
C GLY A 133 -3.76 -9.44 -3.62
N ASN A 134 -4.37 -10.11 -4.60
CA ASN A 134 -5.47 -11.03 -4.35
C ASN A 134 -4.89 -12.44 -4.28
N ILE A 135 -4.80 -13.02 -3.09
CA ILE A 135 -4.14 -14.31 -2.86
C ILE A 135 -5.01 -15.46 -3.38
N ALA A 136 -4.45 -16.35 -4.20
CA ALA A 136 -5.19 -17.50 -4.70
C ALA A 136 -5.30 -18.64 -3.67
N SER A 137 -6.33 -19.48 -3.82
CA SER A 137 -6.36 -20.82 -3.22
C SER A 137 -5.11 -21.63 -3.60
N GLY A 138 -4.54 -22.35 -2.63
CA GLY A 138 -3.23 -22.96 -2.80
C GLY A 138 -2.91 -24.06 -1.80
N THR A 139 -1.84 -24.81 -2.08
CA THR A 139 -1.28 -25.78 -1.13
C THR A 139 -0.02 -25.18 -0.51
N ALA A 140 -0.04 -25.02 0.82
CA ALA A 140 1.10 -24.52 1.56
C ALA A 140 2.27 -25.52 1.56
N GLN A 141 3.48 -25.09 1.94
CA GLN A 141 4.66 -25.97 2.01
C GLN A 141 4.51 -27.10 3.03
N ASN A 142 3.61 -26.94 4.00
CA ASN A 142 3.27 -27.99 4.95
C ASN A 142 2.30 -29.07 4.39
N GLY A 143 1.88 -28.92 3.13
CA GLY A 143 0.96 -29.83 2.42
C GLY A 143 -0.53 -29.58 2.69
N ALA A 144 -0.89 -28.57 3.49
CA ALA A 144 -2.27 -28.20 3.72
C ALA A 144 -2.82 -27.36 2.56
N PHE A 145 -4.03 -27.69 2.11
CA PHE A 145 -4.75 -26.88 1.13
C PHE A 145 -5.58 -25.81 1.83
N PHE A 146 -5.46 -24.57 1.36
CA PHE A 146 -6.26 -23.43 1.80
C PHE A 146 -7.16 -22.99 0.64
N ASN A 147 -8.47 -23.04 0.87
CA ASN A 147 -9.42 -22.38 -0.02
C ASN A 147 -9.49 -20.90 0.39
N LEU A 148 -8.96 -20.04 -0.47
CA LEU A 148 -8.90 -18.59 -0.30
C LEU A 148 -9.73 -17.87 -1.37
N ASP A 149 -10.63 -18.58 -2.06
CA ASP A 149 -11.40 -18.04 -3.17
C ASP A 149 -12.14 -16.75 -2.79
N GLY A 150 -11.94 -15.71 -3.61
CA GLY A 150 -12.57 -14.41 -3.45
C GLY A 150 -11.65 -13.39 -2.80
N PHE A 151 -12.12 -12.15 -2.74
CA PHE A 151 -11.32 -11.03 -2.29
C PHE A 151 -12.10 -10.20 -1.26
N PRO A 152 -11.59 -10.02 -0.03
CA PRO A 152 -12.29 -9.26 1.01
C PRO A 152 -12.36 -7.76 0.72
N GLY A 153 -11.57 -7.29 -0.27
CA GLY A 153 -11.38 -5.88 -0.58
C GLY A 153 -10.15 -5.30 0.11
N TYR A 154 -9.84 -4.06 -0.24
CA TYR A 154 -8.74 -3.31 0.36
C TYR A 154 -9.13 -1.84 0.53
N ARG A 155 -8.38 -1.13 1.38
CA ARG A 155 -8.43 0.33 1.44
C ARG A 155 -7.05 0.90 1.70
N VAL A 156 -6.67 1.90 0.91
CA VAL A 156 -5.42 2.66 1.09
C VAL A 156 -5.77 4.05 1.53
N GLN A 157 -5.24 4.49 2.68
CA GLN A 157 -5.53 5.82 3.24
C GLN A 157 -4.26 6.65 3.38
N PHE A 158 -4.37 7.93 3.00
CA PHE A 158 -3.42 8.96 3.34
C PHE A 158 -3.99 9.81 4.49
N LEU A 159 -3.29 9.80 5.62
CA LEU A 159 -3.73 10.40 6.88
C LEU A 159 -2.87 11.62 7.25
N ALA A 160 -3.50 12.64 7.83
CA ALA A 160 -2.81 13.73 8.52
C ALA A 160 -3.50 14.02 9.85
N GLY A 161 -2.76 14.00 10.96
CA GLY A 161 -3.33 14.19 12.31
C GLY A 161 -4.40 13.15 12.68
N GLY A 162 -4.31 11.94 12.11
CA GLY A 162 -5.31 10.88 12.28
C GLY A 162 -6.61 11.07 11.49
N GLN A 163 -6.69 12.09 10.63
CA GLN A 163 -7.83 12.31 9.73
C GLN A 163 -7.49 11.80 8.32
N VAL A 164 -8.46 11.15 7.67
CA VAL A 164 -8.36 10.75 6.26
C VAL A 164 -8.37 12.00 5.39
N VAL A 165 -7.29 12.20 4.64
CA VAL A 165 -7.13 13.29 3.67
C VAL A 165 -7.50 12.81 2.28
N ALA A 166 -7.12 11.60 1.92
CA ALA A 166 -7.51 10.91 0.69
C ALA A 166 -7.51 9.40 0.91
N GLU A 167 -8.36 8.69 0.16
CA GLU A 167 -8.40 7.24 0.20
C GLU A 167 -8.74 6.64 -1.17
N ASP A 168 -8.25 5.42 -1.38
CA ASP A 168 -8.69 4.50 -2.42
C ASP A 168 -9.39 3.36 -1.69
N ASP A 169 -10.72 3.39 -1.74
CA ASP A 169 -11.59 2.38 -1.15
C ASP A 169 -12.01 1.40 -2.23
N ASN A 170 -11.20 0.36 -2.38
CA ASN A 170 -11.50 -0.82 -3.17
C ASN A 170 -11.73 -0.56 -4.68
N SER A 171 -11.04 0.43 -5.29
CA SER A 171 -11.23 0.73 -6.72
C SER A 171 -10.82 -0.39 -7.67
N LEU A 172 -9.97 -1.32 -7.22
CA LEU A 172 -9.57 -2.52 -7.95
C LEU A 172 -10.41 -3.76 -7.62
N ALA A 173 -11.51 -3.65 -6.87
CA ALA A 173 -12.37 -4.80 -6.57
C ALA A 173 -12.90 -5.48 -7.83
N GLY A 174 -12.73 -6.81 -7.88
CA GLY A 174 -13.12 -7.61 -9.03
C GLY A 174 -12.25 -7.39 -10.28
N ILE A 175 -11.20 -6.56 -10.17
CA ILE A 175 -10.23 -6.31 -11.23
C ILE A 175 -8.95 -7.11 -10.99
N ILE A 176 -8.49 -7.22 -9.73
CA ILE A 176 -7.30 -8.00 -9.35
C ILE A 176 -7.62 -9.51 -9.45
N PRO A 177 -7.03 -10.26 -10.40
CA PRO A 177 -7.23 -11.70 -10.48
C PRO A 177 -6.63 -12.42 -9.26
N GLU A 178 -7.17 -13.59 -8.95
CA GLU A 178 -6.59 -14.52 -7.97
C GLU A 178 -5.12 -14.82 -8.32
N GLY A 179 -4.25 -14.73 -7.33
CA GLY A 179 -2.82 -14.98 -7.43
C GLY A 179 -2.04 -13.86 -8.13
N GLU A 180 -2.61 -12.66 -8.27
CA GLU A 180 -1.95 -11.51 -8.91
C GLU A 180 -1.88 -10.28 -7.99
N PHE A 181 -0.97 -9.36 -8.34
CA PHE A 181 -0.82 -8.06 -7.72
C PHE A 181 -1.22 -6.95 -8.70
N MET A 182 -1.77 -5.85 -8.17
CA MET A 182 -1.96 -4.62 -8.92
C MET A 182 -1.64 -3.40 -8.06
N THR A 183 -1.12 -2.34 -8.71
CA THR A 183 -0.84 -1.07 -8.05
C THR A 183 -2.14 -0.33 -7.71
N ALA A 184 -2.41 -0.17 -6.42
CA ALA A 184 -3.41 0.75 -5.88
C ALA A 184 -2.73 2.03 -5.38
N GLY A 185 -3.49 3.11 -5.21
CA GLY A 185 -2.92 4.34 -4.69
C GLY A 185 -3.84 5.54 -4.67
N VAL A 186 -3.37 6.60 -4.01
CA VAL A 186 -4.06 7.87 -3.91
C VAL A 186 -3.13 9.02 -4.30
N SER A 187 -3.68 9.99 -5.03
CA SER A 187 -3.00 11.24 -5.37
C SER A 187 -3.80 12.40 -4.81
N VAL A 188 -3.19 13.24 -3.98
CA VAL A 188 -3.85 14.41 -3.39
C VAL A 188 -2.97 15.63 -3.47
N THR A 189 -3.56 16.78 -3.83
CA THR A 189 -2.87 18.07 -3.80
C THR A 189 -3.39 18.90 -2.64
N ILE A 190 -2.50 19.24 -1.72
CA ILE A 190 -2.81 20.08 -0.56
C ILE A 190 -2.68 21.53 -0.98
N GLY A 191 -3.72 22.33 -0.78
CA GLY A 191 -3.70 23.75 -1.09
C GLY A 191 -2.83 24.57 -0.13
N ALA A 192 -2.86 25.89 -0.28
CA ALA A 192 -2.16 26.83 0.60
C ALA A 192 -2.69 26.80 2.05
N ILE A 193 -3.92 26.34 2.25
CA ILE A 193 -4.61 26.26 3.55
C ILE A 193 -5.24 24.87 3.65
N HIS A 194 -4.88 24.13 4.69
CA HIS A 194 -5.54 22.88 5.06
C HIS A 194 -5.60 22.78 6.60
N PRO A 195 -6.70 22.30 7.21
CA PRO A 195 -6.83 22.22 8.67
C PRO A 195 -5.77 21.35 9.36
N GLN A 196 -5.17 20.42 8.62
CA GLN A 196 -4.16 19.47 9.12
C GLN A 196 -2.73 19.80 8.66
N LEU A 197 -2.42 21.07 8.31
CA LEU A 197 -1.04 21.47 8.02
C LEU A 197 -0.17 21.41 9.28
N GLY A 198 1.09 21.01 9.11
CA GLY A 198 2.07 20.84 10.20
C GLY A 198 1.97 19.50 10.91
#